data_AF-A0A4P6P7V0-F1
#
_entry.id   AF-A0A4P6P7V0-F1
#
_cell.length_a   1.000
_cell.length_b   1.000
_cell.length_c   1.000
_cell.angle_alpha   90.00
_cell.angle_beta   90.00
_cell.angle_gamma   90.00
#
_symmetry.space_group_name_H-M   'P 1'
#
loop_
_entity.id
_entity.type
_entity.pdbx_description
1 polymer ?
#
loop_
_entity_poly.entity_id
_entity_poly.type
_entity_poly.pdbx_seq_one_letter_code
_entity_poly.pdbx_strand_id
1 'polypeptide(L)'
;MFFVLAITALFVGISVYFFFRAEKLQRFVLTQKRDSAATKKENKGLVDSMALIAGRYEEFAKNRLVQLKERAQIQQNDQLIQYCELISPLINNYTIIFRECLKGKGRLKGIAQKCFDNHDPKDFKQFVSFLMKGEKNMKRLWASNNLNGYICLVEALLVLHEKDHTPTMPANELKRRQVLLKEAANNS
;
A
#
# COMPACT_ATOMS: atom_id res chain seq x y z
N MET A 1 67.75 -7.07 34.06
CA MET A 1 66.57 -6.43 34.71
C MET A 1 65.89 -5.38 33.83
N PHE A 2 66.62 -4.51 33.12
CA PHE A 2 66.03 -3.49 32.23
C PHE A 2 65.15 -4.02 31.09
N PHE A 3 65.52 -5.16 30.47
CA PHE A 3 64.72 -5.76 29.40
C PHE A 3 63.33 -6.22 29.86
N VAL A 4 63.24 -6.82 31.04
CA VAL A 4 61.95 -7.25 31.64
C VAL A 4 61.08 -6.03 31.96
N LEU A 5 61.68 -4.95 32.48
CA LEU A 5 60.97 -3.69 32.72
C LEU A 5 60.41 -3.06 31.43
N ALA A 6 61.18 -3.11 30.33
CA ALA A 6 60.73 -2.59 29.04
C ALA A 6 59.53 -3.36 28.47
N ILE A 7 59.53 -4.69 28.57
CA ILE A 7 58.40 -5.54 28.15
C ILE A 7 57.17 -5.26 29.00
N THR A 8 57.33 -5.15 30.32
CA THR A 8 56.22 -4.82 31.23
C THR A 8 55.62 -3.46 30.92
N ALA A 9 56.45 -2.44 30.68
CA ALA A 9 55.97 -1.11 30.31
C ALA A 9 55.19 -1.10 28.99
N LEU A 10 55.67 -1.84 27.98
CA LEU A 10 54.97 -2.00 26.71
C LEU A 10 53.60 -2.67 26.92
N PHE A 11 53.55 -3.74 27.71
CA PHE A 11 52.31 -4.47 27.99
C PHE A 11 51.27 -3.59 28.70
N VAL A 12 51.69 -2.79 29.68
CA VAL A 12 50.83 -1.84 30.37
C VAL A 12 50.31 -0.79 29.38
N GLY A 13 51.17 -0.22 28.54
CA GLY A 13 50.77 0.77 27.53
C GLY A 13 49.72 0.22 26.55
N ILE A 14 49.94 -0.99 26.04
CA ILE A 14 49.00 -1.68 25.15
C ILE A 14 47.68 -1.97 25.87
N SER A 15 47.74 -2.47 27.10
CA SER A 15 46.53 -2.79 27.90
C SER A 15 45.66 -1.55 28.14
N VAL A 16 46.28 -0.43 28.51
CA VAL A 16 45.57 0.85 28.71
C VAL A 16 44.97 1.34 27.40
N TYR A 17 45.71 1.26 26.28
CA TYR A 17 45.19 1.65 24.96
C TYR A 17 43.97 0.82 24.56
N PHE A 18 44.04 -0.50 24.68
CA PHE A 18 42.92 -1.39 24.35
C PHE A 18 41.73 -1.19 25.28
N PHE A 19 41.96 -0.91 26.57
CA PHE A 19 40.90 -0.59 27.52
C PHE A 19 40.09 0.63 27.07
N PHE A 20 40.76 1.77 26.80
CA PHE A 20 40.07 2.97 26.33
C PHE A 20 39.40 2.78 24.97
N ARG A 21 40.01 2.00 24.07
CA ARG A 21 39.42 1.69 22.77
C ARG A 21 38.15 0.85 22.90
N ALA A 22 38.17 -0.17 23.76
CA ALA A 22 37.01 -1.01 24.04
C ALA A 22 35.87 -0.20 24.66
N GLU A 23 36.18 0.69 25.61
CA GLU A 23 35.19 1.56 26.25
C GLU A 23 34.51 2.50 25.23
N LYS A 24 35.30 3.14 24.35
CA LYS A 24 34.76 3.98 23.26
C LYS A 24 33.85 3.17 22.33
N LEU A 25 34.26 1.96 21.96
CA LEU A 25 33.47 1.09 21.09
C LEU A 25 32.17 0.64 21.77
N GLN A 26 32.22 0.29 23.05
CA GLN A 26 31.04 -0.10 23.82
C GLN A 26 30.03 1.04 23.91
N ARG A 27 30.49 2.27 24.20
CA ARG A 27 29.63 3.46 24.20
C ARG A 27 29.01 3.69 22.83
N PHE A 28 29.80 3.59 21.76
CA PHE A 28 29.29 3.73 20.38
C PHE A 28 28.20 2.70 20.05
N VAL A 29 28.42 1.42 20.37
CA VAL A 29 27.44 0.35 20.15
C VAL A 29 26.18 0.59 20.98
N LEU A 30 26.30 1.03 22.22
CA LEU A 30 25.16 1.33 23.08
C LEU A 30 24.31 2.48 22.51
N THR A 31 24.97 3.57 22.08
CA THR A 31 24.30 4.69 21.42
C THR A 31 23.61 4.24 20.14
N GLN A 32 24.29 3.50 19.25
CA GLN A 32 23.68 2.99 18.02
C GLN A 32 22.49 2.05 18.28
N LYS A 33 22.56 1.20 19.31
CA LYS A 33 21.43 0.34 19.69
C LYS A 33 20.23 1.17 20.15
N ARG A 34 20.47 2.19 20.98
CA ARG A 34 19.41 3.10 21.45
C ARG A 34 18.78 3.85 20.29
N ASP A 35 19.59 4.40 19.40
CA ASP A 35 19.12 5.17 18.25
C ASP A 35 18.35 4.26 17.27
N SER A 36 18.85 3.04 17.02
CA SER A 36 18.14 2.04 16.22
C SER A 36 16.79 1.63 16.83
N ALA A 37 16.71 1.51 18.16
CA ALA A 37 15.47 1.21 18.86
C ALA A 37 14.46 2.37 18.75
N ALA A 38 14.94 3.62 18.88
CA ALA A 38 14.13 4.81 18.68
C ALA A 38 13.59 4.88 17.24
N THR A 39 14.44 4.70 16.22
CA THR A 39 14.02 4.67 14.81
C THR A 39 13.01 3.55 14.53
N LYS A 40 13.18 2.36 15.13
CA LYS A 40 12.18 1.27 14.99
C LYS A 40 10.83 1.65 15.59
N LYS A 41 10.81 2.34 16.73
CA LYS A 41 9.58 2.82 17.37
C LYS A 41 8.87 3.85 16.49
N GLU A 42 9.61 4.82 15.95
CA GLU A 42 9.09 5.85 15.05
C GLU A 42 8.54 5.23 13.75
N ASN A 43 9.31 4.33 13.12
CA ASN A 43 8.87 3.60 11.93
C ASN A 43 7.59 2.80 12.17
N LYS A 44 7.44 2.18 13.35
CA LYS A 44 6.20 1.49 13.71
C LYS A 44 5.02 2.46 13.75
N GLY A 45 5.16 3.62 14.39
CA GLY A 45 4.10 4.64 14.43
C GLY A 45 3.71 5.14 13.04
N LEU A 46 4.68 5.30 12.14
CA LEU A 46 4.42 5.66 10.74
C LEU A 46 3.65 4.55 10.00
N VAL A 47 4.07 3.29 10.14
CA VAL A 47 3.39 2.14 9.53
C VAL A 47 1.96 2.00 10.05
N ASP A 48 1.73 2.19 11.35
CA ASP A 48 0.40 2.14 11.96
C ASP A 48 -0.51 3.26 11.41
N SER A 49 0.04 4.47 11.24
CA SER A 49 -0.69 5.59 10.62
C SER A 49 -1.04 5.32 9.15
N MET A 50 -0.10 4.78 8.38
CA MET A 50 -0.35 4.38 6.99
C MET A 50 -1.36 3.25 6.90
N ALA A 51 -1.39 2.34 7.86
CA ALA A 51 -2.37 1.26 7.93
C ALA A 51 -3.80 1.78 8.19
N LEU A 52 -3.96 2.83 9.01
CA LEU A 52 -5.25 3.50 9.18
C LEU A 52 -5.73 4.13 7.87
N ILE A 53 -4.83 4.81 7.16
CA ILE A 53 -5.13 5.38 5.85
C ILE A 53 -5.52 4.26 4.87
N ALA A 54 -4.77 3.17 4.81
CA ALA A 54 -5.07 2.02 3.96
C ALA A 54 -6.44 1.41 4.27
N GLY A 55 -6.84 1.34 5.55
CA GLY A 55 -8.18 0.90 5.95
C GLY A 55 -9.30 1.78 5.38
N ARG A 56 -9.11 3.11 5.34
CA ARG A 56 -10.07 4.03 4.71
C ARG A 56 -10.14 3.85 3.19
N TYR A 57 -9.00 3.70 2.53
CA TYR A 57 -8.98 3.42 1.09
C TYR A 57 -9.62 2.07 0.76
N GLU A 58 -9.44 1.06 1.62
CA GLU A 58 -10.13 -0.23 1.51
C GLU A 58 -11.64 -0.08 1.61
N GLU A 59 -12.14 0.67 2.61
CA GLU A 59 -13.57 0.96 2.75
C GLU A 59 -14.13 1.64 1.49
N PHE A 60 -13.43 2.65 0.95
CA PHE A 60 -13.86 3.33 -0.27
C PHE A 60 -13.84 2.42 -1.50
N ALA A 61 -12.79 1.61 -1.66
CA ALA A 61 -12.69 0.67 -2.77
C ALA A 61 -13.76 -0.42 -2.70
N LYS A 62 -14.06 -0.94 -1.50
CA LYS A 62 -15.14 -1.90 -1.27
C LYS A 62 -16.50 -1.31 -1.57
N ASN A 63 -16.78 -0.10 -1.08
CA ASN A 63 -18.04 0.58 -1.36
C ASN A 63 -18.27 0.78 -2.86
N ARG A 64 -17.23 1.18 -3.60
CA ARG A 64 -17.30 1.31 -5.07
C ARG A 64 -17.51 -0.03 -5.76
N LEU A 65 -16.83 -1.09 -5.31
CA LEU A 65 -17.03 -2.44 -5.84
C LEU A 65 -18.46 -2.95 -5.62
N VAL A 66 -19.03 -2.71 -4.43
CA VAL A 66 -20.43 -3.07 -4.13
C VAL A 66 -21.38 -2.32 -5.05
N GLN A 67 -21.22 -1.00 -5.19
CA GLN A 67 -22.03 -0.21 -6.12
C GLN A 67 -21.92 -0.70 -7.56
N LEU A 68 -20.71 -1.08 -8.00
CA LEU A 68 -20.50 -1.62 -9.34
C LEU A 68 -21.22 -2.96 -9.52
N LYS A 69 -21.18 -3.83 -8.50
CA LYS A 69 -21.87 -5.12 -8.50
C LYS A 69 -23.39 -4.97 -8.50
N GLU A 70 -23.94 -4.07 -7.68
CA GLU A 70 -25.38 -3.77 -7.66
C GLU A 70 -25.87 -3.26 -9.02
N ARG A 71 -25.11 -2.37 -9.66
CA ARG A 71 -25.43 -1.89 -11.02
C ARG A 71 -25.40 -3.01 -12.04
N ALA A 72 -24.38 -3.88 -11.97
CA ALA A 72 -24.26 -5.04 -12.85
C ALA A 72 -25.47 -5.97 -12.73
N GLN A 73 -25.98 -6.16 -11.51
CA GLN A 73 -27.18 -6.96 -11.25
C GLN A 73 -28.46 -6.30 -11.79
N ILE A 74 -28.64 -4.99 -11.57
CA ILE A 74 -29.78 -4.24 -12.11
C ILE A 74 -29.82 -4.30 -13.64
N GLN A 75 -28.65 -4.20 -14.28
CA GLN A 75 -28.50 -4.26 -15.73
C GLN A 75 -28.48 -5.68 -16.29
N GLN A 76 -28.53 -6.71 -15.43
CA GLN A 76 -28.37 -8.13 -15.81
C GLN A 76 -27.13 -8.36 -16.69
N ASN A 77 -26.03 -7.66 -16.38
CA ASN A 77 -24.79 -7.73 -17.12
C ASN A 77 -23.86 -8.76 -16.47
N ASP A 78 -23.99 -10.02 -16.91
CA ASP A 78 -23.20 -11.14 -16.39
C ASP A 78 -21.68 -10.94 -16.54
N GLN A 79 -21.25 -10.25 -17.60
CA GLN A 79 -19.83 -9.96 -17.81
C GLN A 79 -19.27 -9.02 -16.73
N LEU A 80 -20.05 -8.00 -16.36
CA LEU A 80 -19.66 -7.06 -15.31
C LEU A 80 -19.72 -7.70 -13.92
N ILE A 81 -20.66 -8.63 -13.69
CA ILE A 81 -20.71 -9.43 -12.45
C ILE A 81 -19.43 -10.28 -12.32
N GLN A 82 -19.05 -11.02 -13.37
CA GLN A 82 -17.83 -11.82 -13.39
C GLN A 82 -16.57 -10.95 -13.22
N TYR A 83 -16.56 -9.75 -13.81
CA TYR A 83 -15.47 -8.79 -13.62
C TYR A 83 -15.33 -8.36 -12.15
N CYS A 84 -16.44 -8.01 -11.49
CA CYS A 84 -16.44 -7.64 -10.08
C CYS A 84 -15.92 -8.79 -9.20
N GLU A 85 -16.31 -10.03 -9.49
CA GLU A 85 -15.81 -11.21 -8.79
C GLU A 85 -14.31 -11.41 -8.99
N LEU A 86 -13.83 -11.23 -10.22
CA LEU A 86 -12.41 -11.36 -10.56
C LEU A 86 -11.49 -10.38 -9.80
N ILE A 87 -11.94 -9.14 -9.58
CA ILE A 87 -11.14 -8.11 -8.90
C ILE A 87 -11.36 -8.09 -7.37
N SER A 88 -12.42 -8.76 -6.89
CA SER A 88 -12.84 -8.76 -5.49
C SER A 88 -11.74 -9.19 -4.50
N PRO A 89 -10.96 -10.27 -4.73
CA PRO A 89 -9.90 -10.67 -3.81
C PRO A 89 -8.83 -9.60 -3.62
N LEU A 90 -8.55 -8.81 -4.67
CA LEU A 90 -7.56 -7.74 -4.63
C LEU A 90 -8.03 -6.53 -3.80
N ILE A 91 -9.32 -6.20 -3.87
CA ILE A 91 -9.95 -5.08 -3.16
C ILE A 91 -10.25 -5.47 -1.71
N ASN A 92 -10.74 -6.68 -1.48
CA ASN A 92 -11.11 -7.15 -0.15
C ASN A 92 -9.92 -7.35 0.80
N ASN A 93 -8.72 -7.49 0.24
CA ASN A 93 -7.48 -7.65 0.99
C ASN A 93 -6.59 -6.40 0.92
N TYR A 94 -7.18 -5.22 0.68
CA TYR A 94 -6.40 -4.02 0.39
C TYR A 94 -5.40 -3.66 1.48
N THR A 95 -5.83 -3.59 2.74
CA THR A 95 -4.92 -3.27 3.85
C THR A 95 -3.80 -4.29 3.99
N ILE A 96 -4.08 -5.58 3.72
CA ILE A 96 -3.08 -6.66 3.81
C ILE A 96 -2.01 -6.47 2.73
N ILE A 97 -2.44 -6.27 1.48
CA ILE A 97 -1.53 -6.06 0.34
C ILE A 97 -0.73 -4.77 0.54
N PHE A 98 -1.39 -3.69 0.98
CA PHE A 98 -0.78 -2.40 1.26
C PHE A 98 0.33 -2.54 2.31
N ARG A 99 0.03 -3.13 3.47
CA ARG A 99 0.99 -3.35 4.56
C ARG A 99 2.17 -4.21 4.13
N GLU A 100 1.92 -5.22 3.31
CA GLU A 100 3.01 -6.06 2.82
C GLU A 100 3.91 -5.30 1.83
N CYS A 101 3.34 -4.44 0.99
CA CYS A 101 4.10 -3.58 0.10
C CYS A 101 4.91 -2.49 0.84
N LEU A 102 4.52 -2.08 2.06
CA LEU A 102 5.32 -1.17 2.90
C LEU A 102 6.65 -1.80 3.36
N LYS A 103 6.72 -3.13 3.46
CA LYS A 103 7.94 -3.84 3.89
C LYS A 103 9.04 -3.88 2.83
N GLY A 104 8.76 -3.43 1.60
CA GLY A 104 9.75 -3.33 0.53
C GLY A 104 9.18 -3.56 -0.87
N LYS A 105 10.01 -3.25 -1.87
CA LYS A 105 9.68 -3.47 -3.29
C LYS A 105 9.57 -4.96 -3.60
N GLY A 106 8.80 -5.30 -4.64
CA GLY A 106 8.72 -6.66 -5.17
C GLY A 106 7.68 -7.56 -4.51
N ARG A 107 6.90 -7.04 -3.56
CA ARG A 107 6.02 -7.85 -2.70
C ARG A 107 4.58 -8.00 -3.23
N LEU A 108 4.11 -7.08 -4.07
CA LEU A 108 2.71 -7.02 -4.54
C LEU A 108 2.25 -8.35 -5.15
N LYS A 109 2.98 -8.90 -6.11
CA LYS A 109 2.56 -10.12 -6.81
C LYS A 109 2.44 -11.32 -5.88
N GLY A 110 3.40 -11.49 -4.97
CA GLY A 110 3.43 -12.60 -4.02
C GLY A 110 2.33 -12.51 -2.97
N ILE A 111 2.04 -11.31 -2.45
CA ILE A 111 0.93 -11.15 -1.49
C ILE A 111 -0.43 -11.24 -2.18
N ALA A 112 -0.57 -10.66 -3.39
CA ALA A 112 -1.79 -10.77 -4.17
C ALA A 112 -2.11 -12.25 -4.47
N GLN A 113 -1.11 -13.04 -4.90
CA GLN A 113 -1.30 -14.47 -5.11
C GLN A 113 -1.87 -15.16 -3.85
N LYS A 114 -1.30 -14.91 -2.67
CA LYS A 114 -1.82 -15.47 -1.41
C LYS A 114 -3.26 -15.06 -1.12
N CYS A 115 -3.63 -13.81 -1.43
CA CYS A 115 -5.01 -13.33 -1.25
C CYS A 115 -6.00 -14.02 -2.20
N PHE A 116 -5.57 -14.36 -3.41
CA PHE A 116 -6.38 -15.11 -4.38
C PHE A 116 -6.43 -16.61 -4.07
N ASP A 117 -5.31 -17.21 -3.64
CA ASP A 117 -5.24 -18.64 -3.29
C ASP A 117 -6.13 -18.98 -2.08
N ASN A 118 -6.38 -18.02 -1.18
CA ASN A 118 -7.36 -18.15 -0.10
C ASN A 118 -8.82 -18.20 -0.60
N HIS A 119 -9.08 -17.85 -1.86
CA HIS A 119 -10.39 -17.88 -2.50
C HIS A 119 -10.50 -19.07 -3.46
N ASP A 120 -9.76 -19.07 -4.58
CA ASP A 120 -9.53 -20.20 -5.48
C ASP A 120 -8.14 -20.04 -6.14
N PRO A 121 -7.26 -21.05 -6.08
CA PRO A 121 -5.94 -21.03 -6.74
C PRO A 121 -5.98 -20.74 -8.25
N LYS A 122 -7.11 -20.99 -8.92
CA LYS A 122 -7.29 -20.71 -10.36
C LYS A 122 -7.55 -19.23 -10.64
N ASP A 123 -8.17 -18.51 -9.70
CA ASP A 123 -8.58 -17.11 -9.86
C ASP A 123 -7.37 -16.20 -10.08
N PHE A 124 -6.24 -16.47 -9.41
CA PHE A 124 -5.04 -15.67 -9.58
C PHE A 124 -4.52 -15.69 -11.03
N LYS A 125 -4.50 -16.87 -11.66
CA LYS A 125 -4.06 -17.02 -13.05
C LYS A 125 -5.02 -16.32 -14.01
N GLN A 126 -6.32 -16.42 -13.75
CA GLN A 126 -7.35 -15.74 -14.54
C GLN A 126 -7.20 -14.22 -14.43
N PHE A 127 -7.00 -13.70 -13.22
CA PHE A 127 -6.78 -12.28 -12.97
C PHE A 127 -5.52 -11.77 -13.67
N VAL A 128 -4.40 -12.49 -13.57
CA VAL A 128 -3.17 -12.11 -14.27
C VAL A 128 -3.36 -12.16 -15.79
N SER A 129 -4.03 -13.18 -16.31
CA SER A 129 -4.34 -13.29 -17.75
C SER A 129 -5.18 -12.11 -18.23
N PHE A 130 -6.19 -11.71 -17.46
CA PHE A 130 -6.99 -10.51 -17.72
C PHE A 130 -6.11 -9.25 -17.78
N LEU A 131 -5.25 -9.02 -16.78
CA LEU A 131 -4.32 -7.88 -16.79
C LEU A 131 -3.37 -7.90 -17.98
N MET A 132 -2.89 -9.08 -18.38
CA MET A 132 -2.00 -9.26 -19.53
C MET A 132 -2.71 -9.12 -20.88
N LYS A 133 -4.03 -9.18 -20.92
CA LYS A 133 -4.83 -8.86 -22.12
C LYS A 133 -5.29 -7.40 -22.14
N GLY A 134 -5.39 -6.75 -20.99
CA GLY A 134 -5.83 -5.37 -20.85
C GLY A 134 -4.85 -4.30 -21.34
N GLU A 135 -5.14 -3.05 -20.98
CA GLU A 135 -4.39 -1.88 -21.45
C GLU A 135 -2.92 -1.86 -21.00
N LYS A 136 -2.08 -1.21 -21.80
CA LYS A 136 -0.64 -1.02 -21.50
C LYS A 136 -0.40 -0.42 -20.12
N ASN A 137 -1.28 0.49 -19.68
CA ASN A 137 -1.18 1.13 -18.38
C ASN A 137 -1.37 0.13 -17.23
N MET A 138 -2.38 -0.73 -17.28
CA MET A 138 -2.64 -1.75 -16.25
C MET A 138 -1.49 -2.75 -16.14
N LYS A 139 -0.97 -3.20 -17.29
CA LYS A 139 0.22 -4.06 -17.38
C LYS A 139 1.41 -3.44 -16.68
N ARG A 140 1.67 -2.15 -16.93
CA ARG A 140 2.77 -1.40 -16.32
C ARG A 140 2.59 -1.26 -14.81
N LEU A 141 1.39 -0.94 -14.35
CA LEU A 141 1.07 -0.82 -12.93
C LEU A 141 1.31 -2.14 -12.19
N TRP A 142 0.83 -3.25 -12.75
CA TRP A 142 1.08 -4.60 -12.23
C TRP A 142 2.56 -5.00 -12.27
N ALA A 143 3.25 -4.70 -13.37
CA ALA A 143 4.68 -5.02 -13.54
C ALA A 143 5.57 -4.30 -12.53
N SER A 144 5.17 -3.10 -12.08
CA SER A 144 5.94 -2.30 -11.11
C SER A 144 6.13 -2.99 -9.75
N ASN A 145 5.24 -3.93 -9.40
CA ASN A 145 5.34 -4.82 -8.24
C ASN A 145 5.66 -4.09 -6.92
N ASN A 146 5.02 -2.94 -6.68
CA ASN A 146 5.24 -2.10 -5.51
C ASN A 146 3.94 -1.44 -5.05
N LEU A 147 4.00 -0.70 -3.93
CA LEU A 147 2.85 -0.05 -3.32
C LEU A 147 2.14 0.94 -4.26
N ASN A 148 2.89 1.78 -4.97
CA ASN A 148 2.31 2.77 -5.88
C ASN A 148 1.58 2.07 -7.04
N GLY A 149 2.20 1.03 -7.60
CA GLY A 149 1.57 0.18 -8.61
C GLY A 149 0.26 -0.43 -8.14
N TYR A 150 0.22 -0.89 -6.89
CA TYR A 150 -0.98 -1.45 -6.28
C TYR A 150 -2.11 -0.43 -6.17
N ILE A 151 -1.85 0.72 -5.54
CA ILE A 151 -2.84 1.78 -5.32
C ILE A 151 -3.43 2.23 -6.66
N CYS A 152 -2.58 2.55 -7.63
CA CYS A 152 -3.04 2.98 -8.95
C CYS A 152 -3.77 1.87 -9.72
N LEU A 153 -3.39 0.60 -9.54
CA LEU A 153 -4.06 -0.52 -10.20
C LEU A 153 -5.48 -0.71 -9.69
N VAL A 154 -5.70 -0.65 -8.37
CA VAL A 154 -7.03 -0.73 -7.77
C VAL A 154 -7.94 0.37 -8.31
N GLU A 155 -7.44 1.60 -8.35
CA GLU A 155 -8.18 2.73 -8.93
C GLU A 155 -8.48 2.53 -10.42
N ALA A 156 -7.51 2.08 -11.20
CA ALA A 156 -7.71 1.80 -12.63
C ALA A 156 -8.78 0.72 -12.85
N LEU A 157 -8.80 -0.33 -12.03
CA LEU A 157 -9.79 -1.41 -12.10
C LEU A 157 -11.20 -0.91 -11.78
N LEU A 158 -11.35 -0.05 -10.77
CA LEU A 158 -12.66 0.49 -10.40
C LEU A 158 -13.19 1.50 -11.43
N VAL A 159 -12.31 2.34 -12.00
CA VAL A 159 -12.70 3.38 -12.95
C VAL A 159 -13.08 2.82 -14.34
N LEU A 160 -12.54 1.66 -14.73
CA LEU A 160 -12.71 1.09 -16.07
C LEU A 160 -14.17 0.93 -16.49
N HIS A 161 -15.07 0.69 -15.53
CA HIS A 161 -16.51 0.56 -15.75
C HIS A 161 -17.35 1.67 -15.09
N GLU A 162 -16.72 2.68 -14.47
CA GLU A 162 -17.43 3.88 -14.00
C GLU A 162 -17.64 4.90 -15.12
N LYS A 163 -16.75 4.95 -16.12
CA LYS A 163 -16.81 5.94 -17.21
C LYS A 163 -17.95 5.74 -18.19
N ASP A 164 -18.56 4.56 -18.25
CA ASP A 164 -19.74 4.33 -19.11
C ASP A 164 -21.01 4.99 -18.56
N HIS A 165 -20.98 5.49 -17.31
CA HIS A 165 -22.07 6.26 -16.72
C HIS A 165 -21.51 7.31 -15.74
N THR A 166 -21.04 8.44 -16.29
CA THR A 166 -21.51 9.70 -15.68
C THR A 166 -23.03 9.66 -15.76
N PRO A 167 -23.79 9.77 -14.65
CA PRO A 167 -25.14 10.24 -14.77
C PRO A 167 -25.00 11.63 -15.35
N THR A 168 -25.22 11.78 -16.66
CA THR A 168 -25.59 13.08 -17.20
C THR A 168 -26.86 13.42 -16.44
N MET A 169 -26.73 14.21 -15.37
CA MET A 169 -27.86 14.94 -14.83
C MET A 169 -28.53 15.55 -16.06
N PRO A 170 -29.77 15.17 -16.39
CA PRO A 170 -30.41 15.70 -17.59
C PRO A 170 -30.30 17.22 -17.50
N ALA A 171 -29.93 17.92 -18.57
CA ALA A 171 -29.63 19.35 -18.53
C ALA A 171 -30.76 20.19 -17.86
N ASN A 172 -31.97 19.64 -17.83
CA ASN A 172 -33.13 20.15 -17.13
C ASN A 172 -33.02 20.15 -15.58
N GLU A 173 -32.37 19.17 -14.96
CA GLU A 173 -32.12 19.14 -13.51
C GLU A 173 -31.02 20.12 -13.09
N LEU A 174 -29.97 20.27 -13.90
CA LEU A 174 -28.94 21.30 -13.68
C LEU A 174 -29.54 22.70 -13.80
N LYS A 175 -30.39 22.95 -14.80
CA LYS A 175 -31.14 24.21 -14.92
C LYS A 175 -32.06 24.44 -13.71
N ARG A 176 -32.80 23.43 -13.24
CA ARG A 176 -33.66 23.55 -12.05
C ARG A 176 -32.87 23.91 -10.80
N ARG A 177 -31.74 23.24 -10.55
CA ARG A 177 -30.89 23.56 -9.38
C ARG A 177 -30.25 24.94 -9.47
N GLN A 178 -29.84 25.38 -10.66
CA GLN A 178 -29.33 26.73 -10.86
C GLN A 178 -30.38 27.81 -10.65
N VAL A 179 -31.64 27.55 -11.03
CA VAL A 179 -32.76 28.45 -10.76
C VAL A 179 -33.05 28.52 -9.26
N LEU A 180 -33.14 27.38 -8.58
CA LEU A 180 -33.39 27.33 -7.14
C LEU A 180 -32.29 28.01 -6.32
N LEU A 181 -31.02 27.88 -6.74
CA LEU A 181 -29.90 28.57 -6.08
C LEU A 181 -29.93 30.10 -6.31
N LYS A 182 -30.40 30.56 -7.48
CA LYS A 182 -30.59 32.00 -7.75
C LYS A 182 -31.77 32.58 -6.99
N GLU A 183 -32.86 31.83 -6.85
CA GLU A 183 -34.02 32.23 -6.04
C GLU A 183 -33.68 32.29 -4.54
N ALA A 184 -32.88 31.34 -4.05
CA ALA A 184 -32.40 31.36 -2.67
C ALA A 184 -31.45 32.55 -2.39
N ALA A 185 -30.63 32.95 -3.37
CA ALA A 185 -29.71 34.09 -3.23
C ALA A 185 -30.39 35.47 -3.36
N ASN A 186 -31.58 35.55 -3.97
CA ASN A 186 -32.34 36.80 -4.10
C ASN A 186 -33.35 37.02 -2.97
N ASN A 187 -33.58 36.00 -2.13
CA ASN A 187 -34.45 36.05 -0.96
C ASN A 187 -33.66 36.23 0.36
N SER A 188 -32.37 36.59 0.28
CA SER A 188 -31.47 36.94 1.39
C SER A 188 -30.94 38.35 1.19
#